data_AF-A0A6G1X976-F1
#
_entry.id   AF-A0A6G1X976-F1
#
_cell.length_a   1.000
_cell.length_b   1.000
_cell.length_c   1.000
_cell.angle_alpha   90.00
_cell.angle_beta   90.00
_cell.angle_gamma   90.00
#
_symmetry.space_group_name_H-M   'P 1'
#
loop_
_entity.id
_entity.type
_entity.pdbx_description
1 polymer ?
#
loop_
_entity_poly.entity_id
_entity_poly.type
_entity_poly.pdbx_seq_one_letter_code
_entity_poly.pdbx_strand_id
1 'polypeptide(L)'
;MLKKRELHEAGQLFDLLIHPEVYPYVRHKAETSDEYYFLTKQLIALEEQGTLITRTILDEWQQPIGTINLCDIQNSTGFLATWLGRPFFGKGYNYRAKEAFLTEIFFEHGIEAVFMKIRKSNHRSKKAAQKLSYVSQANQLYPDVYTKLNELEDLYDLYVIQKDQFLFYSYQKDQLTEKEA
;
A
#
# COMPACT_ATOMS: atom_id res chain seq x y z
N MET A 1 12.95 0.96 -4.85
CA MET A 1 12.82 2.38 -4.45
C MET A 1 11.47 2.93 -4.94
N LEU A 2 10.95 4.03 -4.40
CA LEU A 2 9.66 4.59 -4.83
C LEU A 2 9.86 5.77 -5.79
N LYS A 3 8.92 5.96 -6.73
CA LYS A 3 8.82 7.19 -7.52
C LYS A 3 7.36 7.58 -7.78
N LYS A 4 7.11 8.83 -8.17
CA LYS A 4 5.80 9.25 -8.69
C LYS A 4 5.42 8.40 -9.89
N ARG A 5 4.12 8.12 -10.02
CA ARG A 5 3.61 7.27 -11.09
C ARG A 5 3.79 7.93 -12.45
N GLU A 6 4.26 7.16 -13.42
CA GLU A 6 4.44 7.62 -14.78
C GLU A 6 3.61 6.78 -15.75
N LEU A 7 3.00 7.44 -16.73
CA LEU A 7 2.01 6.81 -17.60
C LEU A 7 2.61 5.77 -18.56
N HIS A 8 3.86 5.95 -18.97
CA HIS A 8 4.55 5.02 -19.87
C HIS A 8 4.85 3.66 -19.23
N GLU A 9 4.81 3.56 -17.90
CA GLU A 9 5.04 2.31 -17.16
C GLU A 9 3.84 1.37 -17.16
N ALA A 10 2.67 1.86 -17.61
CA ALA A 10 1.41 1.14 -17.51
C ALA A 10 1.47 -0.24 -18.19
N GLY A 11 2.09 -0.34 -19.37
CA GLY A 11 2.23 -1.62 -20.08
C GLY A 11 3.01 -2.66 -19.27
N GLN A 12 4.20 -2.30 -18.79
CA GLN A 12 5.04 -3.20 -17.99
C GLN A 12 4.38 -3.60 -16.66
N LEU A 13 3.70 -2.65 -16.01
CA LEU A 13 2.96 -2.93 -14.78
C LEU A 13 1.74 -3.82 -15.05
N PHE A 14 1.07 -3.67 -16.20
CA PHE A 14 -0.06 -4.51 -16.59
C PHE A 14 0.34 -5.98 -16.74
N ASP A 15 1.48 -6.26 -17.36
CA ASP A 15 2.02 -7.63 -17.51
C ASP A 15 2.19 -8.34 -16.16
N LEU A 16 2.55 -7.59 -15.12
CA LEU A 16 2.67 -8.10 -13.74
C LEU A 16 1.31 -8.20 -13.03
N LEU A 17 0.39 -7.27 -13.31
CA LEU A 17 -0.91 -7.14 -12.67
C LEU A 17 -1.85 -8.30 -12.98
N ILE A 18 -1.86 -8.77 -14.24
CA ILE A 18 -2.79 -9.82 -14.72
C ILE A 18 -2.48 -11.21 -14.15
N HIS A 19 -1.35 -11.38 -13.46
CA HIS A 19 -0.97 -12.66 -12.91
C HIS A 19 -2.02 -13.14 -11.87
N PRO A 20 -2.48 -14.41 -11.89
CA PRO A 20 -3.54 -14.91 -11.00
C PRO A 20 -3.26 -14.79 -9.50
N GLU A 21 -1.98 -14.80 -9.09
CA GLU A 21 -1.56 -14.60 -7.69
C GLU A 21 -1.48 -13.11 -7.26
N VAL A 22 -1.72 -12.19 -8.20
CA VAL A 22 -1.67 -10.73 -8.03
C VAL A 22 -3.09 -10.15 -8.21
N TYR A 23 -3.69 -10.36 -9.40
CA TYR A 23 -4.93 -9.76 -9.86
C TYR A 23 -6.09 -9.76 -8.84
N PRO A 24 -6.39 -10.87 -8.12
CA PRO A 24 -7.51 -10.92 -7.18
C PRO A 24 -7.43 -9.90 -6.04
N TYR A 25 -6.22 -9.43 -5.73
CA TYR A 25 -5.93 -8.54 -4.61
C TYR A 25 -5.62 -7.10 -5.04
N VAL A 26 -5.60 -6.83 -6.34
CA VAL A 26 -5.42 -5.47 -6.86
C VAL A 26 -6.71 -4.67 -6.70
N ARG A 27 -6.58 -3.43 -6.23
CA ARG A 27 -7.70 -2.51 -6.04
C ARG A 27 -8.21 -1.94 -7.37
N HIS A 28 -7.31 -1.39 -8.19
CA HIS A 28 -7.63 -0.85 -9.51
C HIS A 28 -7.34 -1.93 -10.55
N LYS A 29 -8.36 -2.72 -10.87
CA LYS A 29 -8.26 -3.82 -11.84
C LYS A 29 -8.46 -3.29 -13.26
N ALA A 30 -7.79 -3.94 -14.19
CA ALA A 30 -7.96 -3.75 -15.62
C ALA A 30 -7.88 -5.12 -16.31
N GLU A 31 -8.66 -5.31 -17.36
CA GLU A 31 -8.65 -6.52 -18.19
C GLU A 31 -7.72 -6.38 -19.40
N THR A 32 -7.38 -5.14 -19.76
CA THR A 32 -6.48 -4.83 -20.90
C THR A 32 -5.43 -3.80 -20.53
N SER A 33 -4.31 -3.80 -21.28
CA SER A 33 -3.24 -2.81 -21.10
C SER A 33 -3.75 -1.38 -21.34
N ASP A 34 -4.63 -1.18 -22.33
CA ASP A 34 -5.22 0.13 -22.64
C ASP A 34 -6.10 0.62 -21.49
N GLU A 35 -6.95 -0.25 -20.95
CA GLU A 35 -7.75 0.08 -19.76
C GLU A 35 -6.84 0.47 -18.58
N TYR A 36 -5.77 -0.29 -18.35
CA TYR A 36 -4.83 0.01 -17.28
C TYR A 36 -4.09 1.34 -17.49
N TYR A 37 -3.77 1.69 -18.74
CA TYR A 37 -3.23 3.00 -19.11
C TYR A 37 -4.22 4.13 -18.76
N PHE A 38 -5.49 4.00 -19.14
CA PHE A 38 -6.52 4.99 -18.80
C PHE A 38 -6.76 5.10 -17.30
N LEU A 39 -6.78 3.99 -16.57
CA LEU A 39 -6.86 4.00 -15.11
C LEU A 39 -5.64 4.70 -14.49
N THR A 40 -4.44 4.41 -14.99
CA THR A 40 -3.22 5.06 -14.52
C THR A 40 -3.29 6.58 -14.71
N LYS A 41 -3.76 7.04 -15.87
CA LYS A 41 -3.98 8.46 -16.13
C LYS A 41 -4.99 9.10 -15.16
N GLN A 42 -6.08 8.41 -14.86
CA GLN A 42 -7.08 8.89 -13.90
C GLN A 42 -6.51 8.97 -12.48
N LEU A 43 -5.73 7.98 -12.05
CA LEU A 43 -5.09 7.99 -10.74
C LEU A 43 -4.12 9.17 -10.59
N ILE A 44 -3.35 9.49 -11.63
CA ILE A 44 -2.46 10.66 -11.62
C ILE A 44 -3.27 11.96 -11.43
N ALA A 45 -4.39 12.11 -12.16
CA ALA A 45 -5.25 13.28 -12.02
C ALA A 45 -5.94 13.38 -10.64
N LEU A 46 -6.34 12.25 -10.05
CA LEU A 46 -6.93 12.21 -8.70
C LEU A 46 -5.91 12.52 -7.59
N GLU A 47 -4.64 12.21 -7.83
CA GLU A 47 -3.54 12.58 -6.93
C GLU A 47 -3.29 14.10 -6.94
N GLU A 48 -3.40 14.76 -8.09
CA GLU A 48 -3.35 16.23 -8.19
C GLU A 48 -4.49 16.92 -7.40
N GLN A 49 -5.60 16.20 -7.17
CA GLN A 49 -6.74 16.66 -6.37
C GLN A 49 -6.59 16.35 -4.87
N GLY A 50 -5.52 15.64 -4.45
CA GLY A 50 -5.28 15.26 -3.06
C GLY A 50 -6.19 14.15 -2.53
N THR A 51 -6.95 13.48 -3.39
CA THR A 51 -7.90 12.42 -2.98
C THR A 51 -7.23 11.05 -2.80
N LEU A 52 -6.02 10.90 -3.32
CA LEU A 52 -5.17 9.72 -3.21
C LEU A 52 -3.70 10.10 -3.44
N ILE A 53 -2.77 9.25 -3.02
CA ILE A 53 -1.31 9.41 -3.25
C ILE A 53 -0.80 8.13 -3.87
N THR A 54 -0.02 8.20 -4.96
CA THR A 54 0.42 6.99 -5.69
C THR A 54 1.91 6.92 -5.98
N ARG A 55 2.53 5.77 -5.70
CA ARG A 55 3.92 5.54 -6.08
C ARG A 55 4.09 4.25 -6.86
N THR A 56 4.98 4.27 -7.84
CA THR A 56 5.49 3.07 -8.48
C THR A 56 6.60 2.50 -7.59
N ILE A 57 6.57 1.19 -7.35
CA ILE A 57 7.63 0.48 -6.64
C ILE A 57 8.65 0.01 -7.68
N LEU A 58 9.92 0.31 -7.45
CA LEU A 58 11.04 -0.06 -8.29
C LEU A 58 11.92 -1.13 -7.65
N ASP A 59 12.53 -1.97 -8.46
CA ASP A 59 13.65 -2.82 -8.05
C ASP A 59 15.00 -2.08 -8.06
N GLU A 60 16.09 -2.81 -7.88
CA GLU A 60 17.48 -2.33 -7.91
C GLU A 60 17.93 -1.81 -9.27
N TRP A 61 17.29 -2.22 -10.38
CA TRP A 61 17.57 -1.77 -11.74
C TRP A 61 16.61 -0.69 -12.22
N GLN A 62 15.89 -0.04 -11.29
CA GLN A 62 14.89 1.00 -11.57
C GLN A 62 13.71 0.51 -12.42
N GLN A 63 13.43 -0.80 -12.46
CA GLN A 63 12.29 -1.34 -13.18
C GLN A 63 11.02 -1.25 -12.33
N PRO A 64 9.86 -0.89 -12.89
CA PRO A 64 8.60 -0.90 -12.18
C PRO A 64 8.14 -2.34 -11.89
N ILE A 65 7.96 -2.65 -10.61
CA ILE A 65 7.65 -4.00 -10.11
C ILE A 65 6.31 -4.09 -9.37
N GLY A 66 5.60 -2.97 -9.24
CA GLY A 66 4.31 -2.91 -8.56
C GLY A 66 3.94 -1.50 -8.15
N THR A 67 2.90 -1.39 -7.33
CA THR A 67 2.39 -0.10 -6.88
C THR A 67 2.07 -0.07 -5.40
N ILE A 68 2.23 1.10 -4.79
CA ILE A 68 1.75 1.42 -3.44
C ILE A 68 0.97 2.73 -3.51
N ASN A 69 -0.22 2.75 -2.92
CA ASN A 69 -1.13 3.89 -2.97
C ASN A 69 -1.81 4.09 -1.62
N LEU A 70 -2.09 5.34 -1.26
CA LEU A 70 -3.06 5.71 -0.24
C LEU A 70 -4.32 6.18 -0.97
N CYS A 71 -5.43 5.48 -0.80
CA CYS A 71 -6.70 5.79 -1.44
C CYS A 71 -7.72 6.32 -0.43
N ASP A 72 -8.79 6.94 -0.93
CA ASP A 72 -9.93 7.41 -0.14
C ASP A 72 -9.50 8.37 0.98
N ILE A 73 -8.62 9.32 0.66
CA ILE A 73 -8.07 10.23 1.67
C ILE A 73 -9.18 11.13 2.20
N GLN A 74 -9.47 11.00 3.50
CA GLN A 74 -10.47 11.79 4.22
C GLN A 74 -10.02 11.96 5.67
N ASN A 75 -10.14 13.19 6.20
CA ASN A 75 -9.82 13.52 7.60
C ASN A 75 -8.43 13.01 8.05
N SER A 76 -7.39 13.24 7.23
CA SER A 76 -6.02 12.77 7.49
C SER A 76 -5.88 11.24 7.63
N THR A 77 -6.81 10.48 7.05
CA THR A 77 -6.75 9.02 6.98
C THR A 77 -6.97 8.52 5.56
N GLY A 78 -6.59 7.27 5.29
CA GLY A 78 -6.87 6.63 4.00
C GLY A 78 -6.57 5.13 4.03
N PHE A 79 -6.87 4.44 2.93
CA PHE A 79 -6.65 3.00 2.77
C PHE A 79 -5.42 2.72 1.92
N LEU A 80 -4.45 2.04 2.51
CA LEU A 80 -3.26 1.55 1.83
C LEU A 80 -3.62 0.40 0.89
N ALA A 81 -3.24 0.54 -0.38
CA ALA A 81 -3.32 -0.51 -1.38
C ALA A 81 -1.91 -0.75 -1.95
N THR A 82 -1.43 -1.99 -1.84
CA THR A 82 -0.10 -2.36 -2.33
C THR A 82 -0.15 -3.70 -3.05
N TRP A 83 0.51 -3.79 -4.19
CA TRP A 83 0.77 -5.05 -4.86
C TRP A 83 2.15 -5.04 -5.52
N LEU A 84 2.71 -6.23 -5.68
CA LEU A 84 3.96 -6.48 -6.41
C LEU A 84 3.70 -7.56 -7.45
N GLY A 85 4.46 -7.54 -8.54
CA GLY A 85 4.51 -8.64 -9.48
C GLY A 85 4.99 -9.92 -8.81
N ARG A 86 4.45 -11.07 -9.25
CA ARG A 86 4.77 -12.39 -8.71
C ARG A 86 6.27 -12.69 -8.60
N PRO A 87 7.14 -12.34 -9.57
CA PRO A 87 8.59 -12.56 -9.46
C PRO A 87 9.29 -11.84 -8.31
N PHE A 88 8.62 -10.88 -7.66
CA PHE A 88 9.16 -10.02 -6.61
C PHE A 88 8.64 -10.37 -5.21
N PHE A 89 7.80 -11.39 -5.09
CA PHE A 89 7.32 -11.87 -3.79
C PHE A 89 8.45 -12.44 -2.94
N GLY A 90 8.38 -12.21 -1.63
CA GLY A 90 9.36 -12.73 -0.66
C GLY A 90 10.72 -12.02 -0.66
N LYS A 91 10.99 -11.11 -1.61
CA LYS A 91 12.28 -10.41 -1.75
C LYS A 91 12.43 -9.13 -0.89
N GLY A 92 11.48 -8.86 0.01
CA GLY A 92 11.53 -7.71 0.92
C GLY A 92 11.10 -6.36 0.33
N TYR A 93 10.82 -6.25 -0.97
CA TYR A 93 10.40 -4.96 -1.57
C TYR A 93 9.15 -4.36 -0.93
N ASN A 94 8.14 -5.18 -0.59
CA ASN A 94 6.91 -4.67 0.02
C ASN A 94 7.16 -3.99 1.37
N TYR A 95 8.09 -4.53 2.16
CA TYR A 95 8.46 -3.96 3.44
C TYR A 95 9.17 -2.62 3.23
N ARG A 96 10.21 -2.58 2.40
CA ARG A 96 10.95 -1.33 2.07
C ARG A 96 10.04 -0.27 1.43
N ALA A 97 9.14 -0.68 0.56
CA ALA A 97 8.15 0.20 -0.07
C ALA A 97 7.18 0.79 0.95
N LYS A 98 6.69 -0.01 1.89
CA LYS A 98 5.83 0.49 2.97
C LYS A 98 6.56 1.46 3.88
N GLU A 99 7.78 1.18 4.30
CA GLU A 99 8.55 2.11 5.12
C GLU A 99 8.73 3.45 4.41
N ALA A 100 9.24 3.44 3.18
CA ALA A 100 9.44 4.68 2.42
C ALA A 100 8.13 5.44 2.19
N PHE A 101 7.04 4.74 1.85
CA PHE A 101 5.75 5.37 1.59
C PHE A 101 5.09 5.93 2.85
N LEU A 102 5.15 5.19 3.98
CA LEU A 102 4.61 5.63 5.26
C LEU A 102 5.36 6.87 5.76
N THR A 103 6.69 6.90 5.64
CA THR A 103 7.48 8.10 5.92
C THR A 103 6.97 9.27 5.08
N GLU A 104 6.88 9.11 3.76
CA GLU A 104 6.40 10.18 2.88
C GLU A 104 5.03 10.72 3.32
N ILE A 105 4.02 9.86 3.45
CA ILE A 105 2.65 10.32 3.74
C ILE A 105 2.47 10.89 5.15
N PHE A 106 3.21 10.40 6.14
CA PHE A 106 3.12 10.92 7.51
C PHE A 106 3.83 12.26 7.70
N PHE A 107 4.93 12.50 6.97
CA PHE A 107 5.72 13.72 7.11
C PHE A 107 5.34 14.81 6.10
N GLU A 108 4.98 14.44 4.87
CA GLU A 108 4.77 15.40 3.78
C GLU A 108 3.29 15.66 3.48
N HIS A 109 2.39 14.72 3.79
CA HIS A 109 0.98 14.79 3.37
C HIS A 109 -0.03 14.95 4.51
N GLY A 110 0.44 15.18 5.75
CA GLY A 110 -0.45 15.42 6.90
C GLY A 110 -1.39 14.26 7.23
N ILE A 111 -1.02 13.04 6.87
CA ILE A 111 -1.74 11.82 7.25
C ILE A 111 -1.40 11.49 8.70
N GLU A 112 -2.39 11.04 9.46
CA GLU A 112 -2.25 10.70 10.87
C GLU A 112 -2.51 9.21 11.14
N ALA A 113 -3.33 8.57 10.29
CA ALA A 113 -3.54 7.12 10.34
C ALA A 113 -3.77 6.50 8.95
N VAL A 114 -3.31 5.27 8.78
CA VAL A 114 -3.43 4.51 7.53
C VAL A 114 -4.11 3.19 7.80
N PHE A 115 -5.21 2.94 7.11
CA PHE A 115 -5.94 1.68 7.20
C PHE A 115 -5.45 0.67 6.16
N MET A 116 -5.42 -0.61 6.54
CA MET A 116 -5.28 -1.72 5.59
C MET A 116 -6.49 -2.63 5.75
N LYS A 117 -7.19 -2.88 4.64
CA LYS A 117 -8.18 -3.96 4.56
C LYS A 117 -7.55 -5.19 3.94
N ILE A 118 -7.63 -6.32 4.62
CA ILE A 118 -7.04 -7.57 4.15
C ILE A 118 -8.13 -8.63 4.12
N ARG A 119 -8.37 -9.22 2.94
CA ARG A 119 -9.34 -10.32 2.81
C ARG A 119 -9.00 -11.43 3.78
N LYS A 120 -10.02 -12.00 4.44
CA LYS A 120 -9.83 -13.06 5.43
C LYS A 120 -9.12 -14.29 4.86
N SER A 121 -9.34 -14.57 3.58
CA SER A 121 -8.69 -15.64 2.80
C SER A 121 -7.27 -15.32 2.31
N ASN A 122 -6.80 -14.07 2.36
CA ASN A 122 -5.46 -13.70 1.90
C ASN A 122 -4.42 -13.88 3.03
N HIS A 123 -4.06 -15.13 3.30
CA HIS A 123 -3.09 -15.49 4.34
C HIS A 123 -1.71 -14.84 4.13
N ARG A 124 -1.29 -14.60 2.88
CA ARG A 124 0.00 -13.96 2.56
C ARG A 124 0.03 -12.52 3.07
N SER A 125 -0.97 -11.73 2.72
CA SER A 125 -1.05 -10.33 3.15
C SER A 125 -1.26 -10.22 4.66
N LYS A 126 -2.03 -11.13 5.28
CA LYS A 126 -2.17 -11.20 6.74
C LYS A 126 -0.83 -11.42 7.44
N LYS A 127 -0.08 -12.44 7.03
CA LYS A 127 1.26 -12.72 7.57
C LYS A 127 2.22 -11.55 7.34
N ALA A 128 2.13 -10.88 6.19
CA ALA A 128 2.95 -9.70 5.91
C ALA A 128 2.60 -8.51 6.81
N ALA A 129 1.33 -8.29 7.13
CA ALA A 129 0.90 -7.25 8.06
C ALA A 129 1.30 -7.55 9.51
N GLN A 130 1.15 -8.79 9.95
CA GLN A 130 1.52 -9.24 11.30
C GLN A 130 3.04 -9.16 11.59
N LYS A 131 3.88 -9.12 10.56
CA LYS A 131 5.33 -8.91 10.71
C LYS A 131 5.71 -7.46 11.00
N LEU A 132 4.80 -6.51 10.81
CA LEU A 132 5.06 -5.09 11.04
C LEU A 132 4.68 -4.76 12.48
N SER A 133 5.67 -4.45 13.32
CA SER A 133 5.46 -4.15 14.74
C SER A 133 4.65 -2.88 15.00
N TYR A 134 4.58 -1.99 14.00
CA TYR A 134 3.82 -0.74 14.03
C TYR A 134 2.39 -0.88 13.46
N VAL A 135 1.92 -2.11 13.22
CA VAL A 135 0.55 -2.39 12.74
C VAL A 135 -0.30 -2.92 13.89
N SER A 136 -1.45 -2.30 14.10
CA SER A 136 -2.46 -2.75 15.07
C SER A 136 -3.66 -3.39 14.35
N GLN A 137 -4.24 -4.44 14.93
CA GLN A 137 -5.54 -4.95 14.48
C GLN A 137 -6.63 -3.95 14.89
N ALA A 138 -7.50 -3.58 13.94
CA ALA A 138 -8.39 -2.43 14.07
C ALA A 138 -9.88 -2.79 14.05
N ASN A 139 -10.24 -4.07 13.91
CA ASN A 139 -11.65 -4.52 13.89
C ASN A 139 -12.47 -3.97 15.08
N GLN A 140 -11.87 -3.93 16.27
CA GLN A 140 -12.51 -3.43 17.50
C GLN A 140 -12.17 -1.96 17.81
N LEU A 141 -11.04 -1.44 17.29
CA LEU A 141 -10.60 -0.06 17.53
C LEU A 141 -11.38 0.95 16.69
N TYR A 142 -11.80 0.54 15.49
CA TYR A 142 -12.56 1.35 14.54
C TYR A 142 -13.79 0.58 14.05
N PRO A 143 -14.77 0.29 14.93
CA PRO A 143 -15.91 -0.56 14.61
C PRO A 143 -16.77 0.00 13.47
N ASP A 144 -16.89 1.33 13.36
CA ASP A 144 -17.64 1.98 12.27
C ASP A 144 -16.98 1.73 10.91
N VAL A 145 -15.64 1.83 10.85
CA VAL A 145 -14.87 1.55 9.63
C VAL A 145 -14.94 0.06 9.27
N TYR A 146 -14.80 -0.81 10.27
CA TYR A 146 -14.88 -2.26 10.09
C TYR A 146 -16.27 -2.71 9.60
N THR A 147 -17.32 -2.16 10.19
CA THR A 147 -18.71 -2.45 9.81
C THR A 147 -18.97 -1.98 8.40
N LYS A 148 -18.61 -0.73 8.07
CA LYS A 148 -18.76 -0.17 6.72
C LYS A 148 -18.05 -1.01 5.66
N LEU A 149 -16.87 -1.52 5.99
CA LEU A 149 -16.07 -2.37 5.10
C LEU A 149 -16.71 -3.73 4.82
N ASN A 150 -17.53 -4.23 5.75
CA ASN A 150 -18.11 -5.57 5.74
C ASN A 150 -19.66 -5.54 5.71
N GLU A 151 -20.26 -4.45 5.23
CA GLU A 151 -21.73 -4.26 5.22
C GLU A 151 -22.47 -5.37 4.45
N LEU A 152 -21.90 -5.80 3.32
CA LEU A 152 -22.50 -6.82 2.46
C LEU A 152 -22.10 -8.23 2.91
N GLU A 153 -20.80 -8.44 3.17
CA GLU A 153 -20.22 -9.72 3.56
C GLU A 153 -19.02 -9.50 4.47
N ASP A 154 -18.85 -10.38 5.46
CA ASP A 154 -17.75 -10.36 6.43
C ASP A 154 -16.43 -10.91 5.83
N LEU A 155 -15.87 -10.15 4.89
CA LEU A 155 -14.77 -10.56 4.02
C LEU A 155 -13.40 -10.07 4.46
N TYR A 156 -13.31 -9.01 5.27
CA TYR A 156 -12.06 -8.30 5.53
C TYR A 156 -11.76 -8.19 7.01
N ASP A 157 -10.48 -8.36 7.36
CA ASP A 157 -9.92 -7.83 8.59
C ASP A 157 -9.37 -6.42 8.34
N LEU A 158 -9.56 -5.55 9.33
CA LEU A 158 -9.06 -4.18 9.34
C LEU A 158 -7.82 -4.09 10.21
N TYR A 159 -6.83 -3.39 9.70
CA TYR A 159 -5.61 -3.02 10.42
C TYR A 159 -5.39 -1.51 10.30
N VAL A 160 -4.67 -0.95 11.26
CA VAL A 160 -4.32 0.47 11.29
C VAL A 160 -2.83 0.64 11.58
N ILE A 161 -2.24 1.65 10.97
CA ILE A 161 -0.91 2.18 11.29
C ILE A 161 -1.12 3.62 11.70
N GLN A 162 -0.86 3.94 12.96
CA GLN A 162 -0.89 5.31 13.44
C GLN A 162 0.50 5.94 13.28
N LYS A 163 0.53 7.24 13.01
CA LYS A 163 1.78 7.99 12.80
C LYS A 163 2.73 7.86 13.97
N ASP A 164 2.25 8.03 15.20
CA ASP A 164 3.02 7.87 16.44
C ASP A 164 3.64 6.47 16.57
N GLN A 165 2.90 5.40 16.29
CA GLN A 165 3.37 4.02 16.31
C GLN A 165 4.50 3.81 15.29
N PHE A 166 4.36 4.38 14.09
CA PHE A 166 5.37 4.31 13.05
C PHE A 166 6.63 5.12 13.40
N LEU A 167 6.46 6.31 13.99
CA LEU A 167 7.58 7.15 14.43
C LEU A 167 8.37 6.48 15.55
N PHE A 168 7.69 5.90 16.54
CA PHE A 168 8.34 5.16 17.62
C PHE A 168 9.16 3.98 17.09
N TYR A 169 8.59 3.21 16.16
CA TYR A 169 9.30 2.14 15.47
C TYR A 169 10.54 2.65 14.72
N SER A 170 10.41 3.75 13.97
CA SER A 170 11.51 4.32 13.18
C SER A 170 12.67 4.76 14.08
N TYR A 171 12.35 5.43 15.19
CA TYR A 171 13.34 5.83 16.19
C TYR A 171 14.09 4.64 16.80
N GLN A 172 13.38 3.56 17.16
CA GLN A 172 14.01 2.35 17.68
C GLN A 172 14.96 1.69 16.67
N LYS A 173 14.55 1.67 15.39
CA LYS A 173 15.35 1.09 14.31
C LYS A 173 16.64 1.88 14.08
N ASP A 174 16.58 3.21 14.08
CA ASP A 174 17.76 4.06 13.92
C ASP A 174 18.76 3.86 15.06
N GLN A 175 18.27 3.80 16.31
CA GLN A 175 19.09 3.51 17.49
C GLN A 175 19.78 2.14 17.47
N LEU A 176 19.15 1.13 16.87
CA LEU A 176 19.77 -0.19 16.69
C LEU A 176 20.85 -0.15 15.61
N THR A 177 20.58 0.56 14.51
CA THR A 177 21.54 0.70 13.41
C THR A 177 22.80 1.46 13.85
N GLU A 178 22.67 2.49 14.68
CA GLU A 178 23.78 3.25 15.26
C GLU A 178 24.64 2.43 16.23
N LYS A 179 24.06 1.43 16.90
CA LYS A 179 24.81 0.55 17.83
C LYS A 179 25.56 -0.58 17.13
N GLU A 180 25.18 -0.90 15.90
CA GLU A 180 25.78 -1.94 15.08
C GLU A 180 26.88 -1.41 14.14
N ALA A 181 27.01 -0.08 14.02
CA ALA A 181 28.01 0.62 13.21
C ALA A 181 29.25 1.00 14.03
#